data_AF-A0A1W9VK42-F1
#
_entry.id   AF-A0A1W9VK42-F1
#
_cell.length_a   1.000
_cell.length_b   1.000
_cell.length_c   1.000
_cell.angle_alpha   90.00
_cell.angle_beta   90.00
_cell.angle_gamma   90.00
#
_symmetry.space_group_name_H-M   'P 1'
#
loop_
_entity.id
_entity.type
_entity.pdbx_description
1 polymer ?
#
loop_
_entity_poly.entity_id
_entity_poly.type
_entity_poly.pdbx_seq_one_letter_code
_entity_poly.pdbx_strand_id
1 'polypeptide(L)'
;EFLYSYAEAASIPITTHCNDGGFITVDYKQANINTKPETWHEVLRRYPNLRINFAHAGVSTTPNITSIFKKKEKSWTDQIFDLMDSYDNVYTDFSYNGISPQFYDKFSKVLDGLEDSGRQKYRDRVLFGTDFMINLLGIKSYQDYFRYFNNSNWDIGLKHRFSSINPRRFLNLS
;
A
#
# COMPACT_ATOMS: atom_id res chain seq x y z
N GLU A 1 2.34 -1.21 22.48
CA GLU A 1 1.20 -2.12 22.79
C GLU A 1 -0.11 -1.37 22.96
N PHE A 2 -0.19 -0.35 23.84
CA PHE A 2 -1.44 0.39 24.08
C PHE A 2 -2.14 0.97 22.83
N LEU A 3 -1.39 1.54 21.88
CA LEU A 3 -1.96 2.09 20.64
C LEU A 3 -2.73 1.04 19.83
N TYR A 4 -2.10 -0.10 19.57
CA TYR A 4 -2.67 -1.15 18.72
C TYR A 4 -3.83 -1.87 19.41
N SER A 5 -3.71 -2.16 20.70
CA SER A 5 -4.81 -2.76 21.47
C SER A 5 -6.03 -1.84 21.52
N TYR A 6 -5.81 -0.53 21.72
CA TYR A 6 -6.90 0.45 21.74
C TYR A 6 -7.53 0.61 20.35
N ALA A 7 -6.71 0.74 19.31
CA ALA A 7 -7.19 0.89 17.94
C ALA A 7 -8.01 -0.32 17.49
N GLU A 8 -7.56 -1.54 17.79
CA GLU A 8 -8.31 -2.77 17.51
C GLU A 8 -9.64 -2.79 18.28
N ALA A 9 -9.62 -2.57 19.60
CA ALA A 9 -10.81 -2.61 20.44
C ALA A 9 -11.85 -1.55 20.04
N ALA A 10 -11.40 -0.35 19.67
CA ALA A 10 -12.25 0.74 19.24
C ALA A 10 -12.57 0.72 17.73
N SER A 11 -12.11 -0.30 16.99
CA SER A 11 -12.30 -0.38 15.52
C SER A 11 -11.78 0.85 14.77
N ILE A 12 -10.69 1.44 15.24
CA ILE A 12 -10.02 2.59 14.61
C ILE A 12 -8.98 2.04 13.61
N PRO A 13 -9.13 2.30 12.31
CA PRO A 13 -8.14 1.89 11.33
C PRO A 13 -6.86 2.72 11.45
N ILE A 14 -5.71 2.12 11.14
CA ILE A 14 -4.41 2.78 11.12
C ILE A 14 -3.90 2.85 9.68
N THR A 15 -3.41 4.00 9.25
CA THR A 15 -2.59 4.13 8.05
C THR A 15 -1.14 4.33 8.47
N THR A 16 -0.21 3.60 7.85
CA THR A 16 1.22 3.73 8.11
C THR A 16 2.00 3.83 6.81
N HIS A 17 3.10 4.56 6.84
CA HIS A 17 4.09 4.50 5.77
C HIS A 17 4.95 3.25 5.92
N CYS A 18 5.15 2.56 4.82
CA CYS A 18 6.34 1.76 4.58
C CYS A 18 7.11 2.47 3.46
N ASN A 19 7.81 3.54 3.82
CA ASN A 19 8.80 4.21 2.96
C ASN A 19 10.10 4.47 3.75
N ASP A 20 11.22 4.58 3.04
CA ASP A 20 12.53 4.97 3.59
C ASP A 20 12.77 6.49 3.51
N GLY A 21 11.85 7.25 2.91
CA GLY A 21 11.95 8.71 2.75
C GLY A 21 11.46 9.54 3.96
N GLY A 22 10.67 8.96 4.87
CA GLY A 22 10.03 9.70 5.97
C GLY A 22 10.84 9.81 7.27
N PHE A 23 11.89 8.99 7.46
CA PHE A 23 12.64 8.89 8.72
C PHE A 23 14.05 9.47 8.57
N ILE A 24 14.18 10.79 8.71
CA ILE A 24 15.45 11.52 8.51
C ILE A 24 16.26 11.64 9.83
N THR A 25 15.69 11.23 10.96
CA THR A 25 16.33 11.37 12.29
C THR A 25 17.26 10.22 12.67
N VAL A 26 17.25 9.13 11.90
CA VAL A 26 18.15 7.98 12.05
C VAL A 26 18.89 7.73 10.75
N ASP A 27 19.97 6.97 10.80
CA ASP A 27 20.64 6.58 9.56
C ASP A 27 19.72 5.72 8.67
N TYR A 28 20.05 5.70 7.38
CA TYR A 28 19.24 5.08 6.35
C TYR A 28 19.07 3.56 6.51
N LYS A 29 20.03 2.89 7.16
CA LYS A 29 19.97 1.45 7.44
C LYS A 29 18.96 1.18 8.56
N GLN A 30 18.98 1.99 9.61
CA GLN A 30 18.02 1.89 10.70
C GLN A 30 16.61 2.32 10.26
N ALA A 31 16.49 3.37 9.44
CA ALA A 31 15.22 3.77 8.83
C ALA A 31 14.60 2.60 8.06
N ASN A 32 15.37 1.96 7.17
CA ASN A 32 14.93 0.77 6.44
C ASN A 32 14.47 -0.36 7.37
N ILE A 33 15.22 -0.68 8.43
CA ILE A 33 14.81 -1.73 9.38
C ILE A 33 13.48 -1.37 10.04
N ASN A 34 13.30 -0.11 10.43
CA ASN A 34 12.11 0.35 11.15
C ASN A 34 10.86 0.43 10.26
N THR A 35 11.01 0.54 8.93
CA THR A 35 9.89 0.76 8.01
C THR A 35 9.60 -0.39 7.05
N LYS A 36 10.42 -1.45 7.07
CA LYS A 36 10.19 -2.67 6.29
C LYS A 36 8.80 -3.25 6.60
N PRO A 37 7.98 -3.56 5.57
CA PRO A 37 6.66 -4.18 5.75
C PRO A 37 6.71 -5.46 6.59
N GLU A 38 7.70 -6.32 6.39
CA GLU A 38 7.86 -7.59 7.12
C GLU A 38 7.83 -7.45 8.66
N THR A 39 8.23 -6.30 9.21
CA THR A 39 8.20 -6.04 10.66
C THR A 39 6.79 -6.05 11.25
N TRP A 40 5.75 -5.85 10.41
CA TRP A 40 4.37 -5.82 10.85
C TRP A 40 3.75 -7.19 11.13
N HIS A 41 4.41 -8.30 10.75
CA HIS A 41 3.92 -9.64 11.07
C HIS A 41 3.65 -9.84 12.56
N GLU A 42 4.48 -9.29 13.44
CA GLU A 42 4.30 -9.42 14.89
C GLU A 42 3.03 -8.70 15.36
N VAL A 43 2.82 -7.46 14.92
CA VAL A 43 1.65 -6.65 15.24
C VAL A 43 0.39 -7.32 14.71
N LEU A 44 0.38 -7.72 13.44
CA LEU A 44 -0.79 -8.33 12.79
C LEU A 44 -1.15 -9.70 13.36
N ARG A 45 -0.16 -10.47 13.85
CA ARG A 45 -0.42 -11.73 14.56
C ARG A 45 -1.05 -11.49 15.93
N ARG A 46 -0.63 -10.43 16.63
CA ARG A 46 -1.11 -10.12 17.98
C ARG A 46 -2.45 -9.40 17.99
N TYR A 47 -2.74 -8.62 16.95
CA TYR A 47 -3.97 -7.84 16.79
C TYR A 47 -4.64 -8.18 15.45
N PRO A 48 -5.25 -9.38 15.33
CA PRO A 48 -5.75 -9.92 14.05
C PRO A 48 -6.97 -9.17 13.48
N ASN A 49 -7.61 -8.29 14.27
CA ASN A 49 -8.74 -7.46 13.82
C ASN A 49 -8.33 -6.00 13.57
N LEU A 50 -7.08 -5.62 13.83
CA LEU A 50 -6.58 -4.26 13.61
C LEU A 50 -6.53 -3.95 12.12
N ARG A 51 -7.44 -3.13 11.60
CA ARG A 51 -7.38 -2.71 10.20
C ARG A 51 -6.18 -1.79 9.96
N ILE A 52 -5.31 -2.19 9.04
CA ILE A 52 -4.13 -1.40 8.67
C ILE A 52 -4.09 -1.12 7.17
N ASN A 53 -3.71 0.09 6.80
CA ASN A 53 -3.43 0.48 5.43
C ASN A 53 -1.94 0.84 5.29
N PHE A 54 -1.23 0.15 4.40
CA PHE A 54 0.13 0.49 4.01
C PHE A 54 0.10 1.51 2.88
N ALA A 55 0.52 2.73 3.16
CA ALA A 55 0.48 3.82 2.20
C ALA A 55 1.43 3.59 1.02
N HIS A 56 1.02 4.06 -0.17
CA HIS A 56 1.79 4.02 -1.42
C HIS A 56 2.18 2.64 -1.94
N ALA A 57 1.52 1.55 -1.52
CA ALA A 57 1.82 0.19 -1.97
C ALA A 57 3.29 -0.22 -1.84
N GLY A 58 3.99 0.38 -0.86
CA GLY A 58 5.40 0.15 -0.60
C GLY A 58 6.30 0.75 -1.68
N VAL A 59 6.97 1.85 -1.35
CA VAL A 59 8.03 2.42 -2.18
C VAL A 59 9.30 2.43 -1.36
N SER A 60 10.31 1.68 -1.80
CA SER A 60 11.68 1.80 -1.28
C SER A 60 12.50 2.57 -2.31
N THR A 61 13.11 3.66 -1.86
CA THR A 61 14.05 4.46 -2.65
C THR A 61 15.47 3.90 -2.60
N THR A 62 15.71 2.92 -1.72
CA THR A 62 16.97 2.19 -1.63
C THR A 62 17.18 1.30 -2.86
N PRO A 63 18.30 1.44 -3.61
CA PRO A 63 18.65 0.48 -4.64
C PRO A 63 18.83 -0.90 -4.01
N ASN A 64 18.11 -1.90 -4.52
CA ASN A 64 18.41 -3.30 -4.22
C ASN A 64 19.82 -3.60 -4.73
N ILE A 65 20.83 -3.53 -3.87
CA ILE A 65 22.19 -3.97 -4.21
C ILE A 65 22.14 -5.49 -4.30
N THR A 66 21.83 -6.00 -5.50
CA THR A 66 21.90 -7.42 -5.80
C THR A 66 23.37 -7.81 -5.91
N SER A 67 23.91 -8.41 -4.85
CA SER A 67 25.11 -9.24 -4.97
C SER A 67 24.76 -10.45 -5.83
N ILE A 68 25.63 -10.82 -6.77
CA ILE A 68 25.49 -12.00 -7.65
C ILE A 68 25.26 -13.30 -6.84
N PHE A 69 25.68 -13.32 -5.57
CA PHE A 69 25.55 -14.48 -4.68
C PHE A 69 24.39 -14.37 -3.66
N LYS A 70 23.62 -13.27 -3.64
CA LYS A 70 22.48 -13.12 -2.73
C LYS A 70 21.16 -13.22 -3.49
N LYS A 71 20.24 -14.00 -2.93
CA LYS A 71 18.84 -14.08 -3.37
C LYS A 71 18.26 -12.67 -3.40
N LYS A 72 17.64 -12.27 -4.52
CA LYS A 72 17.02 -10.96 -4.67
C LYS A 72 15.97 -10.77 -3.57
N GLU A 73 16.10 -9.72 -2.77
CA GLU A 73 15.12 -9.37 -1.73
C GLU A 73 13.80 -8.99 -2.42
N LYS A 74 12.67 -9.40 -1.83
CA LYS A 74 11.34 -9.05 -2.33
C LYS A 74 11.17 -7.53 -2.28
N SER A 75 10.48 -6.96 -3.27
CA SER A 75 10.13 -5.54 -3.19
C SER A 75 9.18 -5.30 -2.03
N TRP A 76 9.10 -4.06 -1.52
CA TRP A 76 8.17 -3.75 -0.43
C TRP A 76 6.72 -3.93 -0.84
N THR A 77 6.40 -3.67 -2.11
CA THR A 77 5.10 -4.01 -2.69
C THR A 77 4.79 -5.51 -2.57
N ASP A 78 5.76 -6.38 -2.91
CA ASP A 78 5.58 -7.82 -2.78
C ASP A 78 5.39 -8.24 -1.31
N GLN A 79 6.17 -7.65 -0.39
CA GLN A 79 6.03 -7.92 1.05
C GLN A 79 4.67 -7.48 1.59
N ILE A 80 4.16 -6.32 1.18
CA ILE A 80 2.81 -5.86 1.55
C ILE A 80 1.76 -6.84 1.00
N PHE A 81 1.92 -7.31 -0.23
CA PHE A 81 0.99 -8.31 -0.77
C PHE A 81 1.08 -9.65 -0.03
N ASP A 82 2.26 -10.07 0.43
CA ASP A 82 2.40 -11.25 1.31
C ASP A 82 1.68 -11.05 2.66
N LEU A 83 1.72 -9.83 3.23
CA LEU A 83 0.94 -9.50 4.43
C LEU A 83 -0.56 -9.55 4.14
N MET A 84 -1.01 -8.99 3.00
CA MET A 84 -2.42 -9.08 2.58
C MET A 84 -2.85 -10.53 2.38
N ASP A 85 -1.97 -11.40 1.91
CA ASP A 85 -2.25 -12.84 1.83
C ASP A 85 -2.38 -13.49 3.20
N SER A 86 -1.52 -13.12 4.13
CA SER A 86 -1.46 -13.72 5.46
C SER A 86 -2.56 -13.23 6.40
N TYR A 87 -3.07 -12.01 6.19
CA TYR A 87 -3.98 -11.33 7.12
C TYR A 87 -5.12 -10.63 6.38
N ASP A 88 -6.35 -10.76 6.88
CA ASP A 88 -7.53 -10.25 6.17
C ASP A 88 -7.84 -8.77 6.41
N ASN A 89 -7.25 -8.22 7.46
CA ASN A 89 -7.34 -6.85 7.95
C ASN A 89 -6.30 -5.90 7.33
N VAL A 90 -5.51 -6.35 6.34
CA VAL A 90 -4.46 -5.56 5.70
C VAL A 90 -4.93 -4.97 4.36
N TYR A 91 -4.74 -3.66 4.23
CA TYR A 91 -5.04 -2.84 3.07
C TYR A 91 -3.77 -2.15 2.57
N THR A 92 -3.85 -1.62 1.35
CA THR A 92 -2.83 -0.71 0.82
C THR A 92 -3.48 0.33 -0.08
N ASP A 93 -2.89 1.52 -0.18
CA ASP A 93 -3.28 2.54 -1.16
C ASP A 93 -2.15 2.84 -2.13
N PHE A 94 -2.46 3.43 -3.28
CA PHE A 94 -1.45 3.85 -4.26
C PHE A 94 -1.28 5.37 -4.32
N SER A 95 -1.53 6.06 -3.20
CA SER A 95 -1.34 7.52 -3.11
C SER A 95 0.03 7.93 -3.60
N TYR A 96 0.14 9.12 -4.20
CA TYR A 96 1.31 9.59 -4.94
C TYR A 96 1.66 8.80 -6.22
N ASN A 97 1.71 7.47 -6.20
CA ASN A 97 2.18 6.65 -7.33
C ASN A 97 1.35 6.81 -8.61
N GLY A 98 0.07 7.16 -8.50
CA GLY A 98 -0.82 7.47 -9.62
C GLY A 98 -0.47 8.71 -10.46
N ILE A 99 0.69 9.35 -10.25
CA ILE A 99 1.19 10.50 -11.02
C ILE A 99 1.57 10.17 -12.48
N SER A 100 1.61 8.89 -12.87
CA SER A 100 1.99 8.43 -14.21
C SER A 100 0.96 7.44 -14.76
N PRO A 101 0.52 7.54 -16.03
CA PRO A 101 -0.36 6.54 -16.64
C PRO A 101 0.22 5.12 -16.61
N GLN A 102 1.55 4.99 -16.78
CA GLN A 102 2.24 3.71 -16.78
C GLN A 102 2.18 2.98 -15.44
N PHE A 103 1.92 3.70 -14.34
CA PHE A 103 1.68 3.08 -13.04
C PHE A 103 0.47 2.13 -13.11
N TYR A 104 -0.64 2.59 -13.68
CA TYR A 104 -1.89 1.81 -13.73
C TYR A 104 -1.73 0.51 -14.52
N ASP A 105 -1.05 0.57 -15.67
CA ASP A 105 -0.77 -0.62 -16.48
C ASP A 105 0.10 -1.64 -15.72
N LYS A 106 1.13 -1.15 -15.01
CA LYS A 106 2.03 -2.02 -14.22
C LYS A 106 1.29 -2.61 -13.02
N PHE A 107 0.53 -1.80 -12.30
CA PHE A 107 -0.20 -2.22 -11.11
C PHE A 107 -1.31 -3.22 -11.47
N SER A 108 -2.00 -3.02 -12.60
CA SER A 108 -2.95 -4.00 -13.14
C SER A 108 -2.31 -5.36 -13.34
N LYS A 109 -1.17 -5.42 -14.05
CA LYS A 109 -0.44 -6.69 -14.29
C LYS A 109 -0.05 -7.41 -13.00
N VAL A 110 0.30 -6.65 -11.95
CA VAL A 110 0.59 -7.23 -10.64
C VAL A 110 -0.69 -7.85 -10.04
N LEU A 111 -1.80 -7.11 -10.01
CA LEU A 111 -3.07 -7.61 -9.48
C LEU A 111 -3.57 -8.85 -10.25
N ASP A 112 -3.50 -8.80 -11.58
CA ASP A 112 -3.91 -9.90 -12.45
C ASP A 112 -3.05 -11.16 -12.16
N GLY A 113 -1.72 -11.02 -12.07
CA GLY A 113 -0.83 -12.14 -11.75
C GLY A 113 -1.02 -12.73 -10.34
N LEU A 114 -1.44 -11.91 -9.37
CA LEU A 114 -1.79 -12.39 -8.02
C LEU A 114 -3.07 -13.23 -8.05
N GLU A 115 -4.10 -12.78 -8.76
CA GLU A 115 -5.37 -13.49 -8.91
C GLU A 115 -5.22 -14.80 -9.68
N ASP A 116 -4.44 -14.79 -10.76
CA ASP A 116 -4.09 -16.00 -11.53
C ASP A 116 -3.37 -17.05 -10.67
N SER A 117 -2.63 -16.59 -9.66
CA SER A 117 -1.99 -17.45 -8.66
C SER A 117 -2.94 -17.93 -7.55
N GLY A 118 -4.25 -17.67 -7.69
CA GLY A 118 -5.30 -18.02 -6.73
C GLY A 118 -5.45 -17.05 -5.56
N ARG A 119 -4.73 -15.92 -5.57
CA ARG A 119 -4.74 -14.94 -4.48
C ARG A 119 -5.81 -13.88 -4.80
N GLN A 120 -7.05 -14.07 -4.34
CA GLN A 120 -8.23 -13.34 -4.87
C GLN A 120 -8.65 -12.04 -4.13
N LYS A 121 -7.95 -11.68 -3.05
CA LYS A 121 -8.44 -10.69 -2.06
C LYS A 121 -7.83 -9.28 -2.19
N TYR A 122 -7.04 -9.03 -3.23
CA TYR A 122 -6.31 -7.75 -3.41
C TYR A 122 -7.21 -6.63 -3.88
N ARG A 123 -8.06 -6.88 -4.90
CA ARG A 123 -8.95 -5.84 -5.43
C ARG A 123 -9.92 -5.31 -4.38
N ASP A 124 -10.20 -6.09 -3.35
CA ASP A 124 -11.04 -5.67 -2.24
C ASP A 124 -10.30 -4.83 -1.20
N ARG A 125 -8.96 -4.78 -1.23
CA ARG A 125 -8.18 -4.15 -0.17
C ARG A 125 -7.14 -3.15 -0.68
N VAL A 126 -7.22 -2.81 -1.96
CA VAL A 126 -6.56 -1.64 -2.54
C VAL A 126 -7.46 -0.42 -2.42
N LEU A 127 -6.90 0.69 -1.94
CA LEU A 127 -7.58 1.96 -1.79
C LEU A 127 -7.04 2.98 -2.80
N PHE A 128 -7.92 3.83 -3.32
CA PHE A 128 -7.50 5.04 -4.00
C PHE A 128 -7.15 6.11 -2.97
N GLY A 129 -6.02 6.76 -3.18
CA GLY A 129 -5.65 8.01 -2.53
C GLY A 129 -4.77 8.81 -3.48
N THR A 130 -4.68 10.12 -3.27
CA THR A 130 -3.94 10.98 -4.20
C THR A 130 -2.65 11.52 -3.62
N ASP A 131 -2.60 11.67 -2.29
CA ASP A 131 -1.61 12.49 -1.60
C ASP A 131 -1.60 13.94 -2.13
N PHE A 132 -2.77 14.62 -2.06
CA PHE A 132 -3.12 15.79 -2.88
C PHE A 132 -2.04 16.89 -2.96
N MET A 133 -1.37 17.22 -1.86
CA MET A 133 -0.33 18.27 -1.88
C MET A 133 1.04 17.73 -2.29
N ILE A 134 1.33 16.46 -1.97
CA ILE A 134 2.63 15.83 -2.24
C ILE A 134 2.72 15.40 -3.70
N ASN A 135 1.62 14.93 -4.29
CA ASN A 135 1.61 14.51 -5.69
C ASN A 135 1.96 15.66 -6.64
N LEU A 136 1.67 16.92 -6.28
CA LEU A 136 1.98 18.10 -7.08
C LEU A 136 3.48 18.34 -7.24
N LEU A 137 4.33 17.64 -6.47
CA LEU A 137 5.77 17.60 -6.72
C LEU A 137 6.13 16.81 -7.98
N GLY A 138 5.27 15.88 -8.41
CA GLY A 138 5.48 14.97 -9.54
C GLY A 138 4.45 15.08 -10.67
N ILE A 139 3.36 15.84 -10.48
CA ILE A 139 2.34 16.08 -11.51
C ILE A 139 1.92 17.55 -11.57
N LYS A 140 1.51 18.00 -12.76
CA LYS A 140 1.14 19.41 -13.03
C LYS A 140 -0.06 19.88 -12.21
N SER A 141 -1.06 19.03 -12.00
CA SER A 141 -2.27 19.40 -11.29
C SER A 141 -2.99 18.18 -10.72
N TYR A 142 -3.84 18.42 -9.72
CA TYR A 142 -4.76 17.40 -9.21
C TYR A 142 -5.71 16.88 -10.29
N GLN A 143 -6.15 17.75 -11.20
CA GLN A 143 -7.00 17.36 -12.32
C GLN A 143 -6.30 16.35 -13.23
N ASP A 144 -5.00 16.52 -13.47
CA ASP A 144 -4.23 15.55 -14.27
C ASP A 144 -4.08 14.21 -13.53
N TYR A 145 -3.90 14.21 -12.21
CA TYR A 145 -3.87 12.98 -11.40
C TYR A 145 -5.18 12.21 -11.53
N PHE A 146 -6.31 12.91 -11.35
CA PHE A 146 -7.64 12.31 -11.51
C PHE A 146 -7.86 11.84 -12.95
N ARG A 147 -7.39 12.58 -13.96
CA ARG A 147 -7.51 12.17 -15.37
C ARG A 147 -6.77 10.87 -15.64
N TYR A 148 -5.57 10.68 -15.08
CA TYR A 148 -4.84 9.41 -15.21
C TYR A 148 -5.57 8.25 -14.53
N PHE A 149 -6.11 8.47 -13.33
CA PHE A 149 -6.96 7.46 -12.68
C PHE A 149 -8.20 7.12 -13.53
N ASN A 150 -8.93 8.13 -13.99
CA ASN A 150 -10.15 7.97 -14.76
C ASN A 150 -9.91 7.26 -16.10
N ASN A 151 -8.79 7.55 -16.76
CA ASN A 151 -8.42 6.98 -18.07
C ASN A 151 -7.58 5.70 -17.95
N SER A 152 -7.34 5.19 -16.74
CA SER A 152 -6.65 3.91 -16.54
C SER A 152 -7.41 2.75 -17.19
N ASN A 153 -6.68 1.66 -17.42
CA ASN A 153 -7.17 0.42 -18.03
C ASN A 153 -8.20 -0.36 -17.18
N TRP A 154 -8.54 0.13 -15.98
CA TRP A 154 -9.54 -0.48 -15.10
C TRP A 154 -10.96 -0.14 -15.51
N ASP A 155 -11.87 -1.11 -15.36
CA ASP A 155 -13.30 -0.88 -15.55
C ASP A 155 -13.89 0.04 -14.45
N ILE A 156 -15.11 0.53 -14.69
CA ILE A 156 -15.80 1.43 -13.77
C ILE A 156 -16.10 0.77 -12.41
N GLY A 157 -16.33 -0.54 -12.38
CA GLY A 157 -16.59 -1.30 -11.17
C GLY A 157 -15.36 -1.37 -10.27
N LEU A 158 -14.18 -1.60 -10.84
CA LEU A 158 -12.93 -1.62 -10.10
C LEU A 158 -12.53 -0.22 -9.62
N LYS A 159 -12.69 0.80 -10.46
CA LYS A 159 -12.49 2.21 -10.07
C LYS A 159 -13.40 2.59 -8.90
N HIS A 160 -14.68 2.25 -8.98
CA HIS A 160 -15.64 2.48 -7.89
C HIS A 160 -15.27 1.71 -6.63
N ARG A 161 -14.81 0.46 -6.78
CA ARG A 161 -14.35 -0.35 -5.65
C ARG A 161 -13.20 0.31 -4.91
N PHE A 162 -12.14 0.73 -5.61
CA PHE A 162 -10.96 1.35 -5.01
C PHE A 162 -11.26 2.72 -4.40
N SER A 163 -12.13 3.52 -5.04
CA SER A 163 -12.38 4.91 -4.63
C SER A 163 -13.54 5.08 -3.66
N SER A 164 -14.42 4.08 -3.51
CA SER A 164 -15.63 4.21 -2.69
C SER A 164 -15.86 3.01 -1.77
N ILE A 165 -15.93 1.79 -2.30
CA ILE A 165 -16.31 0.60 -1.52
C ILE A 165 -15.23 0.22 -0.51
N ASN A 166 -13.99 0.07 -0.96
CA ASN A 166 -12.89 -0.35 -0.09
C ASN A 166 -12.55 0.71 0.97
N PRO A 167 -12.47 2.03 0.64
CA PRO A 167 -12.26 3.06 1.65
C PRO A 167 -13.37 3.08 2.70
N ARG A 168 -14.64 2.94 2.28
CA ARG A 168 -15.78 2.88 3.20
C ARG A 168 -15.66 1.71 4.16
N ARG A 169 -15.30 0.52 3.66
CA ARG A 169 -15.08 -0.68 4.48
C ARG A 169 -13.87 -0.54 5.41
N PHE A 170 -12.77 0.04 4.95
CA PHE A 170 -11.58 0.29 5.76
C PHE A 170 -11.85 1.26 6.91
N LEU A 171 -12.54 2.36 6.61
CA LEU A 171 -12.92 3.41 7.56
C LEU A 171 -14.10 3.04 8.46
N ASN A 172 -14.71 1.86 8.27
CA ASN A 172 -15.89 1.41 8.99
C ASN A 172 -17.07 2.40 8.89
N LEU A 173 -17.27 2.98 7.70
CA LEU A 173 -18.36 3.89 7.42
C LEU A 173 -19.55 3.09 6.87
N SER A 174 -20.63 2.97 7.63
CA SER A 174 -21.86 2.24 7.22
C SER A 174 -22.53 2.87 6.03
#